data_AF-A0AAP8SPW2-F1
#
_entry.id   AF-A0AAP8SPW2-F1
#
_cell.length_a   1.000
_cell.length_b   1.000
_cell.length_c   1.000
_cell.angle_alpha   90.00
_cell.angle_beta   90.00
_cell.angle_gamma   90.00
#
_symmetry.space_group_name_H-M   'P 1'
#
loop_
_entity.id
_entity.type
_entity.pdbx_description
1 polymer ?
#
loop_
_entity_poly.entity_id
_entity_poly.type
_entity_poly.pdbx_seq_one_letter_code
_entity_poly.pdbx_strand_id
1 'polypeptide(L)'
;MNPIVVITDKVMRMMKAMVYMAVRFTYAAGATTSDIAAFLAQWTPNGAETYHAGVVERVLVDLQHDGLVYRVDDSWYPVISS
;
A
#
# COMPACT_ATOMS: atom_id res chain seq x y z
N MET A 1 27.15 7.40 -4.22
CA MET A 1 25.72 7.02 -4.12
C MET A 1 25.39 6.20 -5.34
N ASN A 2 24.85 4.98 -5.19
CA ASN A 2 24.54 4.12 -6.32
C ASN A 2 23.22 4.59 -6.98
N PRO A 3 23.20 4.95 -8.28
CA PRO A 3 22.00 5.42 -8.98
C PRO A 3 20.81 4.46 -8.89
N ILE A 4 21.08 3.15 -8.85
CA ILE A 4 20.06 2.11 -8.72
C ILE A 4 19.32 2.24 -7.39
N VAL A 5 20.05 2.49 -6.30
CA VAL A 5 19.47 2.63 -4.95
C VAL A 5 18.53 3.84 -4.90
N VAL A 6 18.94 4.97 -5.49
CA VAL A 6 18.12 6.21 -5.50
C VAL A 6 16.79 6.00 -6.24
N ILE A 7 16.82 5.28 -7.36
CA ILE A 7 15.62 4.99 -8.16
C ILE A 7 14.71 4.02 -7.40
N THR A 8 15.27 2.95 -6.83
CA THR A 8 14.51 1.96 -6.05
C THR A 8 13.83 2.61 -4.84
N ASP A 9 14.52 3.49 -4.10
CA ASP A 9 13.96 4.21 -2.96
C ASP A 9 12.79 5.11 -3.36
N LYS A 10 12.86 5.71 -4.56
CA LYS A 10 11.77 6.54 -5.09
C LYS A 10 10.57 5.68 -5.45
N VAL A 11 10.77 4.57 -6.14
CA VAL A 11 9.70 3.62 -6.49
C VAL A 11 9.01 3.10 -5.22
N MET A 12 9.80 2.74 -4.20
CA MET A 12 9.25 2.25 -2.94
C MET A 12 8.40 3.31 -2.23
N ARG A 13 8.84 4.57 -2.20
CA ARG A 13 8.04 5.69 -1.68
C ARG A 13 6.75 5.92 -2.46
N MET A 14 6.79 5.82 -3.79
CA MET A 14 5.60 5.95 -4.62
C MET A 14 4.60 4.82 -4.36
N MET A 15 5.07 3.58 -4.24
CA MET A 15 4.21 2.44 -3.91
C MET A 15 3.58 2.58 -2.53
N LYS A 16 4.37 2.99 -1.52
CA LYS A 16 3.87 3.25 -0.17
C LYS A 16 2.76 4.31 -0.16
N ALA A 17 2.96 5.41 -0.91
CA ALA A 17 1.94 6.44 -1.07
C ALA A 17 0.67 5.90 -1.75
N MET A 18 0.79 5.12 -2.84
CA MET A 18 -0.36 4.58 -3.56
C MET A 18 -1.19 3.61 -2.70
N VAL A 19 -0.52 2.71 -1.96
CA VAL A 19 -1.20 1.78 -1.05
C VAL A 19 -1.92 2.56 0.05
N TYR A 20 -1.26 3.56 0.64
CA TYR A 20 -1.89 4.40 1.66
C TYR A 20 -3.11 5.14 1.14
N MET A 21 -3.04 5.72 -0.05
CA MET A 21 -4.17 6.41 -0.67
C MET A 21 -5.34 5.48 -0.97
N ALA A 22 -5.07 4.24 -1.44
CA ALA A 22 -6.11 3.25 -1.66
C ALA A 22 -6.86 2.92 -0.36
N VAL A 23 -6.14 2.68 0.73
CA VAL A 23 -6.75 2.43 2.04
C VAL A 23 -7.52 3.66 2.52
N ARG A 24 -6.95 4.85 2.42
CA ARG A 24 -7.53 6.07 2.99
C ARG A 24 -8.76 6.58 2.24
N PHE A 25 -8.76 6.54 0.91
CA PHE A 25 -9.81 7.17 0.10
C PHE A 25 -10.82 6.18 -0.48
N THR A 26 -10.42 4.94 -0.71
CA THR A 26 -11.31 3.92 -1.30
C THR A 26 -11.87 2.98 -0.24
N TYR A 27 -11.04 2.59 0.74
CA TYR A 27 -11.39 1.58 1.73
C TYR A 27 -11.38 2.13 3.17
N ALA A 28 -11.99 3.29 3.38
CA ALA A 28 -12.07 3.90 4.71
C ALA A 28 -12.78 2.99 5.76
N ALA A 29 -13.63 2.07 5.31
CA ALA A 29 -14.32 1.08 6.12
C ALA A 29 -13.56 -0.26 6.28
N GLY A 30 -12.31 -0.33 5.82
CA GLY A 30 -11.49 -1.54 5.87
C GLY A 30 -11.49 -2.32 4.56
N ALA A 31 -10.36 -2.96 4.25
CA ALA A 31 -10.23 -3.90 3.12
C ALA A 31 -9.12 -4.91 3.35
N THR A 32 -9.25 -6.08 2.71
CA THR A 32 -8.18 -7.08 2.74
C THR A 32 -7.02 -6.65 1.84
N THR A 33 -5.85 -7.23 2.07
CA THR A 33 -4.68 -7.02 1.21
C THR A 33 -4.95 -7.39 -0.25
N SER A 34 -5.75 -8.44 -0.47
CA SER A 34 -6.15 -8.88 -1.80
C SER A 34 -7.03 -7.84 -2.51
N ASP A 35 -7.97 -7.22 -1.79
CA ASP A 35 -8.83 -6.16 -2.36
C ASP A 35 -8.00 -4.95 -2.76
N ILE A 36 -7.07 -4.53 -1.89
CA ILE A 36 -6.18 -3.39 -2.14
C ILE A 36 -5.26 -3.67 -3.33
N ALA A 37 -4.68 -4.87 -3.40
CA ALA A 37 -3.86 -5.31 -4.53
C ALA A 37 -4.64 -5.32 -5.84
N ALA A 38 -5.85 -5.88 -5.85
CA ALA A 38 -6.71 -5.94 -7.02
C ALA A 38 -7.13 -4.53 -7.48
N PHE A 39 -7.41 -3.62 -6.55
CA PHE A 39 -7.69 -2.22 -6.86
C PHE A 39 -6.48 -1.55 -7.53
N LEU A 40 -5.30 -1.60 -6.91
CA LEU A 40 -4.09 -0.96 -7.46
C LEU A 40 -3.67 -1.54 -8.81
N ALA A 41 -3.93 -2.83 -9.04
CA ALA A 41 -3.63 -3.50 -10.29
C ALA A 41 -4.45 -2.92 -11.48
N GLN A 42 -5.64 -2.37 -11.24
CA GLN A 42 -6.47 -1.76 -12.28
C GLN A 42 -5.92 -0.42 -12.78
N TRP A 43 -5.13 0.28 -11.96
CA TRP A 43 -4.67 1.64 -12.23
C TRP A 43 -3.22 1.72 -12.71
N THR A 44 -2.57 0.58 -12.92
CA THR A 44 -1.14 0.53 -13.29
C THR A 44 -0.87 -0.34 -14.52
N PRO A 45 -0.05 0.12 -15.49
CA PRO A 45 0.15 -0.59 -16.76
C PRO A 45 0.71 -2.02 -16.65
N ASN A 46 1.32 -2.38 -15.51
CA ASN A 46 1.79 -3.74 -15.16
C ASN A 46 1.29 -4.13 -13.76
N GLY A 47 0.03 -3.81 -13.46
CA GLY A 47 -0.43 -3.71 -12.09
C GLY A 47 -0.40 -4.98 -11.27
N ALA A 48 -0.66 -6.14 -11.89
CA ALA A 48 -0.58 -7.43 -11.21
C ALA A 48 0.85 -7.84 -10.84
N GLU A 49 1.86 -7.42 -11.62
CA GLU A 49 3.27 -7.71 -11.35
C GLU A 49 3.86 -6.74 -10.32
N THR A 50 3.37 -5.50 -10.29
CA THR A 50 3.85 -4.44 -9.38
C THR A 50 3.17 -4.51 -8.00
N TYR A 51 1.86 -4.76 -7.96
CA TYR A 51 1.04 -4.71 -6.76
C TYR A 51 0.42 -6.08 -6.41
N HIS A 52 1.21 -7.14 -6.46
CA HIS A 52 0.75 -8.44 -5.96
C HIS A 52 0.62 -8.42 -4.41
N ALA A 53 -0.24 -9.29 -3.87
CA ALA A 53 -0.63 -9.28 -2.46
C ALA A 53 0.54 -9.25 -1.47
N GLY A 54 1.59 -10.05 -1.70
CA GLY A 54 2.76 -10.08 -0.82
C GLY A 54 3.55 -8.76 -0.73
N VAL A 55 3.62 -7.98 -1.82
CA VAL A 55 4.24 -6.65 -1.80
C VAL A 55 3.33 -5.64 -1.10
N VAL A 56 2.03 -5.70 -1.37
CA VAL A 56 1.04 -4.82 -0.73
C VAL A 56 1.01 -5.07 0.79
N GLU A 57 1.02 -6.33 1.24
CA GLU A 57 1.09 -6.69 2.66
C GLU A 57 2.32 -6.07 3.34
N ARG A 58 3.50 -6.20 2.72
CA ARG A 58 4.74 -5.62 3.26
C ARG A 58 4.62 -4.11 3.44
N VAL A 59 4.07 -3.43 2.42
CA VAL A 59 3.87 -1.98 2.48
C VAL A 59 2.85 -1.59 3.55
N LEU A 60 1.79 -2.38 3.75
CA LEU A 60 0.79 -2.14 4.80
C LEU A 60 1.38 -2.32 6.19
N VAL A 61 2.24 -3.32 6.39
CA VAL A 61 3.02 -3.48 7.64
C VAL A 61 3.95 -2.29 7.86
N ASP A 62 4.64 -1.81 6.83
CA ASP A 62 5.48 -0.60 6.93
C ASP A 62 4.66 0.66 7.23
N LEU A 63 3.41 0.76 6.74
CA LEU A 63 2.49 1.86 7.05
C LEU A 63 1.93 1.75 8.48
N GLN A 64 1.75 0.53 8.98
CA GLN A 64 1.32 0.27 10.34
C GLN A 64 2.40 0.66 11.35
N HIS A 65 3.66 0.32 11.06
CA HIS A 65 4.81 0.77 11.85
C HIS A 65 4.91 2.30 11.90
N ASP A 66 4.53 3.00 10.82
CA ASP A 66 4.46 4.46 10.76
C ASP A 66 3.21 5.05 11.45
N GLY A 67 2.30 4.22 11.97
CA GLY A 67 1.05 4.67 12.62
C GLY A 67 0.00 5.23 11.66
N LEU A 68 0.09 4.92 10.37
CA LEU A 68 -0.80 5.46 9.32
C LEU A 68 -2.01 4.55 9.04
N VAL A 69 -1.86 3.26 9.26
CA VAL A 69 -2.92 2.25 9.12
C VAL A 69 -2.92 1.32 10.33
N TYR A 70 -4.01 0.60 10.54
CA TYR A 70 -4.10 -0.47 11.53
C TYR A 70 -4.82 -1.68 10.95
N ARG A 71 -4.60 -2.85 11.55
CA ARG A 71 -5.22 -4.11 11.12
C ARG A 71 -6.20 -4.61 12.17
N VAL A 72 -7.37 -5.04 11.72
CA VAL A 72 -8.35 -5.81 12.51
C VAL A 72 -8.68 -7.06 11.71
N ASP A 73 -8.45 -8.23 12.31
CA ASP A 73 -8.51 -9.53 11.64
C ASP A 73 -7.69 -9.52 10.33
N ASP A 74 -8.35 -9.67 9.18
CA ASP A 74 -7.70 -9.67 7.86
C ASP A 74 -7.88 -8.35 7.08
N SER A 75 -8.43 -7.32 7.73
CA SER A 75 -8.74 -6.03 7.11
C SER A 75 -7.84 -4.91 7.62
N TRP A 76 -7.43 -4.06 6.69
CA TRP A 76 -6.61 -2.88 6.92
C TRP A 76 -7.44 -1.61 6.86
N TYR A 77 -7.26 -0.75 7.85
CA TYR A 77 -8.02 0.48 8.06
C TYR A 77 -7.09 1.68 8.13
N PRO A 78 -7.47 2.86 7.61
CA PRO A 78 -6.68 4.06 7.80
C PRO A 78 -6.82 4.57 9.25
N VAL A 79 -5.72 5.07 9.82
CA VAL A 79 -5.80 5.89 11.04
C VAL A 79 -6.33 7.26 10.64
N ILE A 80 -7.53 7.60 11.12
CA ILE A 80 -8.16 8.91 10.92
C ILE A 80 -7.83 9.76 12.14
N SER A 81 -6.83 10.65 12.02
CA SER A 81 -6.62 11.70 13.00
C SER A 81 -7.76 12.72 12.87
N SER A 82 -8.58 12.83 13.90
CA SER A 82 -9.61 13.86 14.09
C SER A 82 -9.04 15.27 14.16
#